data_AF-A0AAU9SRW8-F1
#
_entry.id   AF-A0AAU9SRW8-F1
#
_cell.length_a   1.000
_cell.length_b   1.000
_cell.length_c   1.000
_cell.angle_alpha   90.00
_cell.angle_beta   90.00
_cell.angle_gamma   90.00
#
_symmetry.space_group_name_H-M   'P 1'
#
loop_
_entity.id
_entity.type
_entity.pdbx_description
1 polymer ?
#
loop_
_entity_poly.entity_id
_entity_poly.type
_entity_poly.pdbx_seq_one_letter_code
_entity_poly.pdbx_strand_id
1 'polypeptide(L)'
;MKETSKWWWIGGNHNTSSSSSWLNYTLSELDSKPTEMLRVIEEVDDEADSFAKRAKIYYERKPKLIAMVQDLYRSHRSFGAKV
;
A
#
# COMPACT_ATOMS: atom_id res chain seq x y z
N MET A 1 15.42 -1.75 19.15
CA MET A 1 14.01 -1.42 19.52
C MET A 1 13.58 -0.22 18.69
N LYS A 2 12.75 -0.42 17.66
CA LYS A 2 12.09 0.66 16.92
C LYS A 2 10.67 0.20 16.63
N GLU A 3 9.77 0.39 17.59
CA GLU A 3 8.37 0.05 17.40
C GLU A 3 7.51 1.04 18.19
N THR A 4 7.33 2.24 17.64
CA THR A 4 6.36 3.21 18.17
C THR A 4 5.81 4.05 17.02
N SER A 5 4.95 3.46 16.21
CA SER A 5 3.89 4.17 15.49
C SER A 5 2.83 3.19 14.99
N LYS A 6 2.37 2.28 15.84
CA LYS A 6 1.08 1.62 15.59
C LYS A 6 -0.01 2.56 16.10
N TRP A 7 -0.35 3.52 15.24
CA TRP A 7 -1.56 4.35 15.22
C TRP A 7 -2.11 4.76 16.60
N TRP A 8 -1.89 6.02 16.98
CA TRP A 8 -2.27 6.59 18.29
C TRP A 8 -3.75 6.44 18.65
N TRP A 9 -4.63 6.29 17.65
CA TRP A 9 -6.07 6.08 17.84
C TRP A 9 -6.46 4.60 18.06
N ILE A 10 -5.58 3.64 17.74
CA ILE A 10 -5.76 2.20 18.03
C ILE A 10 -5.20 1.86 19.41
N GLY A 11 -4.10 2.50 19.83
CA GLY A 11 -3.39 2.21 21.08
C GLY A 11 -3.87 2.97 22.33
N GLY A 12 -4.83 3.88 22.19
CA GLY A 12 -5.17 4.84 23.26
C GLY A 12 -6.14 4.33 24.34
N ASN A 13 -7.01 3.36 24.04
CA ASN A 13 -7.94 2.84 25.04
C ASN A 13 -8.48 1.46 24.60
N HIS A 14 -8.58 0.56 25.58
CA HIS A 14 -9.11 -0.81 25.53
C HIS A 14 -8.10 -1.95 25.25
N ASN A 15 -8.02 -2.83 26.24
CA ASN A 15 -7.93 -4.29 26.09
C ASN A 15 -8.34 -4.78 24.68
N THR A 16 -7.40 -4.94 23.77
CA THR A 16 -7.62 -5.64 22.49
C THR A 16 -6.84 -6.95 22.48
N SER A 17 -7.15 -7.83 23.43
CA SER A 17 -6.88 -9.27 23.31
C SER A 17 -7.59 -9.91 22.09
N SER A 18 -8.37 -9.15 21.35
CA SER A 18 -9.19 -9.57 20.20
C SER A 18 -9.21 -8.45 19.16
N SER A 19 -8.06 -8.09 18.59
CA SER A 19 -8.10 -7.42 17.28
C SER A 19 -8.56 -8.48 16.27
N SER A 20 -9.66 -8.20 15.57
CA SER A 20 -10.22 -9.18 14.62
C SER A 20 -9.14 -9.61 13.61
N SER A 21 -9.10 -10.89 13.26
CA SER A 21 -8.17 -11.42 12.25
C SER A 21 -8.26 -10.62 10.94
N TRP A 22 -9.46 -10.15 10.61
CA TRP A 22 -9.74 -9.25 9.49
C TRP A 22 -9.05 -7.88 9.62
N LEU A 23 -9.09 -7.23 10.80
CA LEU A 23 -8.44 -5.93 11.00
C LEU A 23 -6.91 -6.04 10.88
N ASN A 24 -6.31 -7.09 11.46
CA ASN A 24 -4.87 -7.31 11.31
C ASN A 24 -4.48 -7.60 9.86
N TYR A 25 -5.27 -8.40 9.15
CA TYR A 25 -5.06 -8.69 7.73
C TYR A 25 -5.16 -7.41 6.88
N THR A 26 -6.16 -6.58 7.13
CA THR A 26 -6.40 -5.35 6.37
C THR A 26 -5.31 -4.31 6.64
N LEU A 27 -4.86 -4.17 7.89
CA LEU A 27 -3.74 -3.31 8.25
C LEU A 27 -2.43 -3.81 7.62
N SER A 28 -2.21 -5.13 7.59
CA SER A 28 -1.05 -5.72 6.93
C SER A 28 -1.08 -5.51 5.42
N GLU A 29 -2.24 -5.62 4.76
CA GLU A 29 -2.38 -5.32 3.34
C GLU A 29 -2.16 -3.84 3.02
N LEU A 30 -2.61 -2.95 3.92
CA LEU A 30 -2.41 -1.50 3.77
C LEU A 30 -0.94 -1.09 3.93
N ASP A 31 -0.15 -1.83 4.70
CA ASP A 31 1.28 -1.57 4.88
C ASP A 31 2.13 -2.18 3.76
N SER A 32 1.73 -3.36 3.24
CA SER A 32 2.48 -4.08 2.21
C SER A 32 2.28 -3.51 0.80
N LYS A 33 1.06 -3.18 0.42
CA LYS A 33 0.74 -2.73 -0.96
C LYS A 33 1.45 -1.43 -1.36
N PRO A 34 1.53 -0.38 -0.52
CA PRO A 34 2.26 0.84 -0.86
C PRO A 34 3.77 0.59 -1.01
N THR A 35 4.33 -0.28 -0.17
CA THR A 35 5.74 -0.67 -0.25
C THR A 35 6.05 -1.39 -1.57
N GLU A 36 5.15 -2.26 -2.02
CA GLU A 36 5.27 -2.91 -3.33
C GLU A 36 5.17 -1.91 -4.50
N MET A 37 4.25 -0.94 -4.42
CA MET A 37 4.12 0.13 -5.42
C MET A 37 5.38 1.00 -5.50
N LEU A 38 5.98 1.34 -4.34
CA LEU A 38 7.22 2.10 -4.28
C LEU A 38 8.39 1.33 -4.91
N ARG A 39 8.48 0.02 -4.65
CA ARG A 39 9.51 -0.83 -5.27
C ARG A 39 9.41 -0.85 -6.79
N VAL A 40 8.19 -0.86 -7.34
CA VAL A 40 7.98 -0.78 -8.79
C VAL A 40 8.50 0.54 -9.37
N ILE A 41 8.48 1.63 -8.61
CA ILE A 41 8.98 2.95 -9.01
C ILE A 41 10.51 2.99 -8.86
N GLU A 42 11.07 2.50 -7.75
CA GLU A 42 12.52 2.44 -7.52
C GLU A 42 13.24 1.60 -8.59
N GLU A 43 12.67 0.45 -8.98
CA GLU A 43 13.19 -0.37 -10.10
C GLU A 43 13.25 0.40 -11.44
N VAL A 44 12.37 1.39 -11.67
CA VAL A 44 12.41 2.23 -12.88
C VAL A 44 13.57 3.22 -12.83
N ASP A 45 13.91 3.70 -11.64
CA ASP A 45 14.98 4.68 -11.47
C ASP A 45 16.37 4.06 -11.61
N ASP A 46 16.53 2.78 -11.25
CA ASP A 46 17.78 2.03 -11.36
C ASP A 46 18.12 1.57 -12.80
N GLU A 47 17.12 1.27 -13.64
CA GLU A 47 17.35 0.82 -15.03
C GLU A 47 17.48 1.98 -16.05
N ALA A 48 17.18 3.20 -15.62
CA ALA A 48 17.00 4.35 -16.50
C ALA A 48 18.11 5.39 -16.37
N ASP A 49 19.26 5.11 -16.98
CA ASP A 49 20.39 6.05 -17.10
C ASP A 49 20.09 7.32 -17.93
N SER A 50 18.93 7.39 -18.60
CA SER A 50 18.53 8.47 -19.49
C SER A 50 17.05 8.84 -19.31
N PHE A 51 16.74 10.14 -19.37
CA PHE A 51 15.37 10.66 -19.25
C PHE A 51 14.39 10.04 -20.25
N ALA A 52 14.82 9.85 -21.51
CA ALA A 52 13.98 9.23 -22.54
C ALA A 52 13.66 7.76 -22.19
N LYS A 53 14.62 7.05 -21.59
CA LYS A 53 14.44 5.67 -21.13
C LYS A 53 13.53 5.61 -19.90
N ARG A 54 13.68 6.56 -18.96
CA ARG A 54 12.81 6.69 -17.78
C ARG A 54 11.36 6.97 -18.19
N ALA A 55 11.14 7.89 -19.12
CA ALA A 55 9.81 8.20 -19.66
C ALA A 55 9.19 6.96 -20.32
N LYS A 56 9.95 6.24 -21.15
CA LYS A 56 9.49 5.01 -21.80
C LYS A 56 9.06 3.95 -20.78
N ILE A 57 9.93 3.60 -19.83
CA ILE A 57 9.65 2.58 -18.82
C ILE A 57 8.47 3.00 -17.93
N TYR A 58 8.39 4.28 -17.56
CA TYR A 58 7.24 4.81 -16.80
C TYR A 58 5.92 4.59 -17.52
N TYR A 59 5.83 4.94 -18.81
CA TYR A 59 4.61 4.76 -19.58
C TYR A 59 4.26 3.28 -19.81
N GLU A 60 5.25 2.39 -19.90
CA GLU A 60 5.04 0.94 -19.95
C GLU A 60 4.52 0.35 -18.62
N ARG A 61 5.01 0.82 -17.47
CA ARG A 61 4.59 0.33 -16.13
C ARG A 61 3.34 1.00 -15.58
N LYS A 62 2.98 2.19 -16.08
CA LYS A 62 1.79 2.96 -15.71
C LYS A 62 0.48 2.14 -15.63
N PRO A 63 0.11 1.28 -16.60
CA PRO A 63 -1.12 0.49 -16.50
C PRO A 63 -1.13 -0.48 -15.30
N LYS A 64 0.01 -1.09 -14.96
CA LYS A 64 0.14 -1.98 -13.79
C LYS A 64 -0.07 -1.20 -12.50
N LEU A 65 0.52 -0.01 -12.39
CA LEU A 65 0.36 0.87 -11.23
C LEU A 65 -1.10 1.33 -11.06
N ILE A 66 -1.77 1.68 -12.16
CA ILE A 66 -3.18 2.07 -12.15
C ILE A 66 -4.07 0.92 -11.66
N ALA A 67 -3.83 -0.31 -12.11
CA ALA A 67 -4.58 -1.48 -11.68
C ALA A 67 -4.44 -1.70 -10.16
N MET A 68 -3.21 -1.65 -9.64
CA MET A 68 -2.94 -1.79 -8.21
C MET A 68 -3.66 -0.73 -7.35
N VAL A 69 -3.69 0.53 -7.82
CA VAL A 69 -4.42 1.62 -7.13
C VAL A 69 -5.94 1.41 -7.20
N GLN A 70 -6.47 0.95 -8.33
CA GLN A 70 -7.90 0.65 -8.47
C GLN A 70 -8.33 -0.50 -7.55
N ASP A 71 -7.51 -1.54 -7.42
CA ASP A 71 -7.78 -2.67 -6.53
C ASP A 71 -7.75 -2.24 -5.06
N LEU A 72 -6.78 -1.40 -4.68
CA LEU A 72 -6.73 -0.81 -3.34
C LEU A 72 -7.98 0.02 -3.05
N TYR A 73 -8.41 0.87 -4.01
CA TYR A 73 -9.61 1.67 -3.88
C TYR A 73 -10.89 0.82 -3.81
N ARG A 74 -11.00 -0.24 -4.62
CA ARG A 74 -12.14 -1.17 -4.61
C ARG A 74 -12.21 -1.94 -3.30
N SER A 75 -11.10 -2.49 -2.81
CA SER A 75 -11.05 -3.18 -1.53
C SER A 75 -11.47 -2.25 -0.39
N HIS A 76 -10.93 -1.03 -0.36
CA HIS A 76 -11.30 -0.02 0.64
C HIS A 76 -12.78 0.42 0.55
N ARG A 77 -13.34 0.58 -0.67
CA ARG A 77 -14.75 0.99 -0.84
C ARG A 77 -15.75 -0.15 -0.60
N SER A 78 -15.40 -1.37 -0.97
CA SER A 78 -16.21 -2.57 -0.69
C SER A 78 -16.38 -2.82 0.81
N PHE A 79 -15.47 -2.26 1.62
CA PHE A 79 -15.55 -2.26 3.07
C PHE A 79 -16.50 -1.17 3.62
N GLY A 80 -16.57 0.00 2.98
CA GLY A 80 -17.51 1.08 3.37
C GLY A 80 -18.97 0.86 2.98
N ALA A 81 -19.29 -0.16 2.17
CA ALA A 81 -20.65 -0.48 1.72
C ALA A 81 -21.34 -1.59 2.55
N LYS A 82 -20.67 -2.10 3.60
CA LYS A 82 -21.25 -3.01 4.61
C LYS A 82 -21.49 -2.29 5.93
N VAL A 83 -22.17 -1.14 5.85
CA VAL A 83 -22.74 -0.44 7.02
C VAL A 83 -24.24 -0.65 7.01
#